data_AF-A0A7W1T993-F1
#
_entry.id   AF-A0A7W1T993-F1
#
_cell.length_a   1.000
_cell.length_b   1.000
_cell.length_c   1.000
_cell.angle_alpha   90.00
_cell.angle_beta   90.00
_cell.angle_gamma   90.00
#
_symmetry.space_group_name_H-M   'P 1'
#
loop_
_entity.id
_entity.type
_entity.pdbx_description
1 polymer ?
#
loop_
_entity_poly.entity_id
_entity_poly.type
_entity_poly.pdbx_seq_one_letter_code
_entity_poly.pdbx_strand_id
1 'polypeptide(L)'
;MKKQMEKIIFGVVYSFSAIFFLGFIVNIVHGFIMHMHETDSWRAVLRILASPVTDPAIFQVHIANPVWSMFLAIIICYVMPAFFCVSTYFLKKDYLETHENSRFIH
;
A
#
# COMPACT_ATOMS: atom_id res chain seq x y z
N MET A 1 -4.47 -3.47 29.63
CA MET A 1 -3.88 -2.29 28.97
C MET A 1 -3.07 -2.62 27.72
N LYS A 2 -2.08 -3.53 27.75
CA LYS A 2 -1.26 -3.88 26.55
C LYS A 2 -2.09 -4.23 25.31
N LYS A 3 -3.05 -5.15 25.43
CA LYS A 3 -3.94 -5.57 24.31
C LYS A 3 -4.81 -4.44 23.73
N GLN A 4 -5.18 -3.44 24.54
CA GLN A 4 -5.95 -2.29 24.06
C GLN A 4 -5.05 -1.33 23.28
N MET A 5 -3.83 -1.11 23.77
CA MET A 5 -2.82 -0.28 23.10
C MET A 5 -2.40 -0.86 21.75
N GLU A 6 -2.20 -2.18 21.66
CA GLU A 6 -1.88 -2.89 20.41
C GLU A 6 -2.97 -2.69 19.34
N LYS A 7 -4.25 -2.77 19.74
CA LYS A 7 -5.38 -2.53 18.83
C LYS A 7 -5.41 -1.10 18.31
N ILE A 8 -5.13 -0.12 19.16
CA ILE A 8 -5.09 1.29 18.77
C ILE A 8 -3.94 1.53 17.79
N ILE A 9 -2.73 1.03 18.10
CA ILE A 9 -1.57 1.15 17.21
C ILE A 9 -1.86 0.51 15.86
N PHE A 10 -2.41 -0.71 15.86
CA PHE A 10 -2.81 -1.39 14.63
C PHE A 10 -3.83 -0.57 13.84
N GLY A 11 -4.87 -0.05 14.49
CA GLY A 11 -5.90 0.76 13.82
C GLY A 11 -5.35 2.03 13.18
N VAL A 12 -4.44 2.71 13.87
CA VAL A 12 -3.76 3.91 13.34
C VAL A 12 -2.89 3.53 12.14
N VAL A 13 -2.00 2.54 12.27
CA VAL A 13 -1.10 2.10 11.19
C VAL A 13 -1.90 1.59 9.98
N TYR A 14 -2.96 0.82 10.21
CA TYR A 14 -3.87 0.33 9.17
C TYR A 14 -4.54 1.48 8.41
N SER A 15 -5.02 2.50 9.13
CA SER A 15 -5.67 3.67 8.53
C SER A 15 -4.70 4.46 7.64
N PHE A 16 -3.46 4.69 8.10
CA PHE A 16 -2.42 5.31 7.27
C PHE A 16 -2.06 4.45 6.06
N SER A 17 -1.97 3.13 6.24
CA SER A 17 -1.67 2.19 5.15
C SER A 17 -2.75 2.20 4.07
N ALA A 18 -4.01 2.40 4.44
CA ALA A 18 -5.12 2.56 3.49
C ALA A 18 -4.95 3.80 2.60
N ILE A 19 -4.52 4.93 3.17
CA ILE A 19 -4.26 6.17 2.42
C ILE A 19 -3.12 5.95 1.44
N PHE A 20 -2.03 5.33 1.87
CA PHE A 20 -0.90 5.01 0.99
C PHE A 20 -1.28 4.01 -0.10
N PHE A 21 -2.16 3.04 0.19
CA PHE A 21 -2.69 2.11 -0.81
C PHE A 21 -3.49 2.83 -1.91
N LEU A 22 -4.34 3.81 -1.55
CA LEU A 22 -5.05 4.62 -2.53
C LEU A 22 -4.07 5.42 -3.41
N GLY A 23 -3.06 6.05 -2.81
CA GLY A 23 -2.01 6.75 -3.55
C GLY A 23 -1.24 5.82 -4.50
N PHE A 24 -0.95 4.60 -4.05
CA PHE A 24 -0.32 3.56 -4.88
C PHE A 24 -1.16 3.22 -6.11
N ILE A 25 -2.48 2.99 -5.95
CA ILE A 25 -3.37 2.71 -7.09
C ILE A 25 -3.35 3.88 -8.08
N VAL A 26 -3.52 5.11 -7.60
CA VAL A 26 -3.51 6.30 -8.46
C VAL A 26 -2.20 6.40 -9.24
N ASN A 27 -1.06 6.12 -8.62
CA ASN A 27 0.25 6.18 -9.27
C ASN A 27 0.44 5.07 -10.31
N ILE A 28 -0.02 3.85 -10.02
CA ILE A 28 0.03 2.74 -10.99
C ILE A 28 -0.87 3.07 -12.19
N VAL A 29 -2.07 3.62 -11.97
CA VAL A 29 -2.98 4.03 -13.05
C VAL A 29 -2.38 5.18 -13.86
N HIS A 30 -1.79 6.18 -13.21
CA HIS A 30 -1.11 7.29 -13.88
C HIS A 30 0.07 6.78 -14.73
N GLY A 31 0.93 5.95 -14.14
CA GLY A 31 2.04 5.31 -14.84
C GLY A 31 1.55 4.50 -16.04
N PHE A 32 0.45 3.76 -15.88
CA PHE A 32 -0.18 3.01 -16.96
C PHE A 32 -0.65 3.93 -18.08
N ILE A 33 -1.39 5.01 -17.79
CA ILE A 33 -1.84 5.97 -18.81
C ILE A 33 -0.65 6.58 -19.56
N MET A 34 0.42 6.95 -18.85
CA MET A 34 1.59 7.60 -19.43
C MET A 34 2.43 6.66 -20.31
N HIS A 35 2.53 5.38 -19.94
CA HIS A 35 3.45 4.44 -20.61
C HIS A 35 2.74 3.37 -21.44
N MET A 36 1.40 3.31 -21.47
CA MET A 36 0.63 2.34 -22.26
C MET A 36 0.86 2.48 -23.77
N HIS A 37 1.18 3.70 -24.24
CA HIS A 37 1.48 3.96 -25.65
C HIS A 37 2.92 3.60 -26.06
N GLU A 38 3.78 3.21 -25.12
CA GLU A 38 5.15 2.81 -25.43
C GLU A 38 5.19 1.39 -26.01
N THR A 39 5.89 1.22 -27.13
CA THR A 39 5.96 -0.05 -27.89
C THR A 39 6.83 -1.11 -27.21
N ASP A 40 7.60 -0.72 -26.18
CA ASP A 40 8.47 -1.60 -25.39
C ASP A 40 7.69 -2.26 -24.22
N SER A 41 6.88 -3.27 -24.53
CA SER A 41 5.86 -3.82 -23.60
C SER A 41 6.37 -4.18 -22.19
N TRP A 42 7.55 -4.82 -22.06
CA TRP A 42 8.07 -5.21 -20.73
C TRP A 42 8.78 -4.07 -19.99
N ARG A 43 9.41 -3.14 -20.71
CA ARG A 43 10.06 -1.96 -20.10
C ARG A 43 9.02 -0.97 -19.61
N ALA A 44 7.90 -0.83 -20.34
CA ALA A 44 6.75 -0.07 -19.91
C ALA A 44 6.23 -0.58 -18.55
N VAL A 45 6.11 -1.90 -18.36
CA VAL A 45 5.71 -2.48 -17.06
C VAL A 45 6.67 -2.09 -15.94
N LEU A 46 7.99 -2.15 -16.17
CA LEU A 46 8.96 -1.74 -15.17
C LEU A 46 8.89 -0.24 -14.85
N ARG A 47 8.60 0.61 -15.83
CA ARG A 47 8.38 2.06 -15.62
C ARG A 47 7.10 2.35 -14.87
N ILE A 48 6.01 1.64 -15.18
CA ILE A 48 4.73 1.74 -14.47
C ILE A 48 4.93 1.32 -13.01
N LEU A 49 5.64 0.21 -12.78
CA LEU A 49 5.98 -0.21 -11.43
C LEU A 49 6.88 0.82 -10.76
N ALA A 50 7.90 1.37 -11.43
CA ALA A 50 8.76 2.39 -10.82
C ALA A 50 8.05 3.73 -10.52
N SER A 51 6.98 4.06 -11.25
CA SER A 51 6.27 5.35 -11.21
C SER A 51 5.88 5.83 -9.81
N PRO A 52 5.35 4.99 -8.89
CA PRO A 52 5.04 5.40 -7.52
C PRO A 52 6.26 5.88 -6.73
N VAL A 53 7.48 5.49 -7.11
CA VAL A 53 8.74 5.88 -6.44
C VAL A 53 9.48 6.97 -7.19
N THR A 54 9.39 6.98 -8.53
CA THR A 54 10.21 7.85 -9.37
C THR A 54 9.49 9.08 -9.89
N ASP A 55 8.15 9.15 -9.82
CA ASP A 55 7.39 10.29 -10.32
C ASP A 55 7.49 11.47 -9.32
N PRO A 56 8.17 12.58 -9.70
CA PRO A 56 8.42 13.71 -8.80
C PRO A 56 7.15 14.50 -8.46
N ALA A 57 6.02 14.24 -9.13
CA ALA A 57 4.79 14.99 -8.96
C ALA A 57 4.08 14.73 -7.61
N ILE A 58 4.37 13.62 -6.92
CA ILE A 58 3.50 13.15 -5.81
C ILE A 58 4.25 12.93 -4.49
N PHE A 59 5.55 12.56 -4.54
CA PHE A 59 6.36 12.41 -3.32
C PHE A 59 7.78 12.94 -3.51
N GLN A 60 7.94 14.26 -3.39
CA GLN A 60 9.25 14.83 -3.09
C GLN A 60 9.55 14.65 -1.61
N VAL A 61 9.91 13.43 -1.21
CA VAL A 61 10.53 13.18 0.09
C VAL A 61 11.93 13.81 0.03
N HIS A 62 12.00 15.12 0.26
CA HIS A 62 13.25 15.89 0.38
C HIS A 62 13.92 15.53 1.72
N ILE A 63 14.46 14.32 1.80
CA ILE A 63 15.40 13.94 2.85
C ILE A 63 16.80 14.31 2.35
N ALA A 64 17.60 14.94 3.21
CA ALA A 64 18.94 15.42 2.89
C ALA A 64 19.89 14.33 2.37
N ASN A 65 19.58 13.05 2.59
CA ASN A 65 20.33 11.91 2.09
C ASN A 65 19.48 11.12 1.06
N PRO A 66 19.96 10.96 -0.19
CA PRO A 66 19.23 10.31 -1.27
C PRO A 66 18.93 8.83 -0.99
N VAL A 67 19.80 8.12 -0.25
CA VAL A 67 19.58 6.70 0.09
C VAL A 67 18.40 6.55 1.05
N TRP A 68 18.30 7.43 2.03
CA TRP A 68 17.19 7.43 3.00
C TRP A 68 15.87 7.86 2.36
N SER A 69 15.91 8.83 1.43
CA SER A 69 14.73 9.21 0.64
C SER A 69 14.18 8.02 -0.15
N MET A 70 15.05 7.31 -0.88
CA MET A 70 14.67 6.13 -1.66
C MET A 70 14.11 5.01 -0.78
N PHE A 71 14.76 4.73 0.35
CA PHE A 71 14.29 3.69 1.28
C PHE A 71 12.92 4.01 1.86
N LEU A 72 12.69 5.27 2.25
CA LEU A 72 11.41 5.72 2.78
C LEU A 72 10.31 5.67 1.70
N ALA A 73 10.63 6.06 0.47
CA ALA A 73 9.73 5.97 -0.68
C ALA A 73 9.30 4.52 -0.97
N ILE A 74 10.23 3.55 -0.88
CA ILE A 74 9.88 2.13 -1.03
C ILE A 74 8.91 1.67 0.07
N ILE A 75 9.13 2.09 1.32
CA ILE A 75 8.24 1.74 2.43
C ILE A 75 6.84 2.32 2.21
N ILE A 76 6.77 3.61 1.88
CA ILE A 76 5.51 4.32 1.70
C ILE A 76 4.75 3.81 0.48
N CYS A 77 5.43 3.63 -0.64
CA CYS A 77 4.78 3.33 -1.91
C CYS A 77 4.55 1.84 -2.14
N TYR A 78 5.19 0.94 -1.38
CA TYR A 78 5.00 -0.51 -1.56
C TYR A 78 4.70 -1.25 -0.27
N VAL A 79 5.51 -1.05 0.78
CA VAL A 79 5.38 -1.84 2.01
C VAL A 79 4.08 -1.52 2.75
N MET A 80 3.73 -0.24 2.88
CA MET A 80 2.48 0.21 3.50
C MET A 80 1.24 -0.27 2.71
N PRO A 81 1.18 -0.08 1.37
CA PRO A 81 0.14 -0.69 0.53
C PRO A 81 0.02 -2.20 0.67
N ALA A 82 1.14 -2.93 0.64
CA ALA A 82 1.15 -4.38 0.79
C ALA A 82 0.66 -4.81 2.19
N PHE A 83 1.10 -4.10 3.23
CA PHE A 83 0.62 -4.30 4.60
C PHE A 83 -0.90 -4.11 4.70
N PHE A 84 -1.45 -3.09 4.04
CA PHE A 84 -2.89 -2.87 3.98
C PHE A 84 -3.61 -4.07 3.34
N CYS A 85 -3.14 -4.56 2.19
CA CYS A 85 -3.75 -5.71 1.52
C CYS A 85 -3.72 -6.97 2.40
N VAL A 86 -2.57 -7.28 2.99
CA VAL A 86 -2.39 -8.47 3.85
C VAL A 86 -3.25 -8.36 5.11
N SER A 87 -3.23 -7.21 5.77
CA SER A 87 -4.04 -6.97 6.97
C SER A 87 -5.54 -7.06 6.68
N THR A 88 -5.98 -6.48 5.55
CA THR A 88 -7.38 -6.56 5.11
C THR A 88 -7.79 -8.00 4.83
N TYR A 89 -6.93 -8.81 4.21
CA TYR A 89 -7.18 -10.22 3.98
C TYR A 89 -7.40 -10.99 5.29
N PHE A 90 -6.53 -10.81 6.28
CA PHE A 90 -6.67 -11.47 7.57
C PHE A 90 -7.89 -10.97 8.36
N LEU A 91 -8.16 -9.67 8.34
CA LEU A 91 -9.36 -9.10 8.97
C LEU A 91 -10.65 -9.65 8.34
N LYS A 92 -10.69 -9.79 7.02
CA LYS A 92 -11.82 -10.39 6.32
C LYS A 92 -11.98 -11.86 6.71
N LYS A 93 -10.88 -12.61 6.77
CA LYS A 93 -10.90 -14.03 7.16
C LYS A 93 -11.42 -14.20 8.59
N ASP A 94 -10.90 -13.44 9.54
CA ASP A 94 -11.32 -13.46 10.96
C ASP A 94 -12.80 -13.06 11.13
N TYR A 95 -13.25 -12.05 10.38
CA TYR A 95 -14.65 -11.64 10.34
C TYR A 95 -15.56 -12.77 9.83
N LEU A 96 -15.17 -13.45 8.74
CA LEU A 96 -15.92 -14.56 8.18
C LEU A 96 -15.96 -15.75 9.16
N GLU A 97 -14.83 -16.16 9.73
CA GLU A 97 -14.76 -17.27 10.70
C GLU A 97 -15.62 -16.99 11.94
N THR A 98 -15.62 -15.76 12.45
CA THR A 98 -16.44 -15.35 13.59
C THR A 98 -17.93 -15.37 13.25
N HIS A 99 -18.31 -14.86 12.07
CA HIS A 99 -19.71 -14.83 11.65
C HIS A 99 -20.24 -16.19 11.18
N GLU A 100 -19.39 -17.06 10.64
CA GLU A 100 -19.75 -18.42 10.25
C GLU A 100 -20.00 -19.28 11.50
N ASN A 101 -19.12 -19.19 12.52
CA ASN A 101 -19.38 -19.82 13.82
C ASN A 101 -20.66 -19.31 14.49
N SER A 102 -20.96 -18.01 14.40
CA SER A 102 -22.22 -17.48 14.95
C SER A 102 -23.48 -18.01 14.25
N ARG A 103 -23.35 -18.52 13.01
CA ARG A 103 -24.45 -19.08 12.23
C ARG A 103 -24.78 -20.54 12.59
N PHE A 104 -23.86 -21.26 13.23
CA PHE A 104 -24.02 -22.65 13.65
C PHE A 104 -24.37 -22.83 15.14
N ILE A 105 -24.47 -21.74 15.90
CA ILE A 105 -24.81 -21.74 17.35
C ILE A 105 -26.31 -21.50 17.59
N HIS A 106 -27.13 -21.45 16.53
CA HIS A 106 -28.59 -21.36 16.62
C HIS A 106 -29.29 -22.69 16.41
#